data_AF-A0A8C7E5Q9-F1
#
_entry.id   AF-A0A8C7E5Q9-F1
#
_cell.length_a   1.000
_cell.length_b   1.000
_cell.length_c   1.000
_cell.angle_alpha   90.00
_cell.angle_beta   90.00
_cell.angle_gamma   90.00
#
_symmetry.space_group_name_H-M   'P 1'
#
loop_
_entity.id
_entity.type
_entity.pdbx_description
1 polymer ?
#
loop_
_entity_poly.entity_id
_entity_poly.type
_entity_poly.pdbx_seq_one_letter_code
_entity_poly.pdbx_strand_id
1 'polypeptide(L)'
;MQKMLNFGFLLLICLANLQPSSCQADRRNAIISAMEKAVMFLGENHDKVNVDAVLGYSVLEAFLKMVLEKWQGQLEFTIEWQRMLMVREKLLTFMKDAAQDVEKQDPVSHKEFAPALKPGFWKVPQEWKKINESIPYSLTSGNCLDLKNSDFCISALLGTQDDSDVCWIPDNCTSLMVNAHCDGYSLSHQLFYFLFAKMQSCHNSLFQNAGYYENMFCDLMMRTN
;
A
#
# COMPACT_ATOMS: atom_id res chain seq x y z
N MET A 1 18.24 -55.44 -22.04
CA MET A 1 16.99 -54.73 -22.42
C MET A 1 16.34 -54.23 -21.17
N GLN A 2 16.41 -52.92 -21.00
CA GLN A 2 16.08 -52.14 -19.82
C GLN A 2 14.75 -51.43 -20.11
N LYS A 3 14.02 -51.10 -19.04
CA LYS A 3 12.79 -50.28 -18.99
C LYS A 3 11.46 -51.03 -19.08
N MET A 4 11.15 -51.79 -18.04
CA MET A 4 9.84 -51.69 -17.39
C MET A 4 9.99 -51.03 -16.01
N LEU A 5 10.80 -49.97 -15.96
CA LEU A 5 10.83 -49.10 -14.79
C LEU A 5 9.54 -48.26 -14.84
N ASN A 6 8.55 -48.74 -14.09
CA ASN A 6 7.78 -47.89 -13.19
C ASN A 6 6.78 -46.92 -13.82
N PHE A 7 5.86 -47.44 -14.65
CA PHE A 7 4.58 -46.74 -14.90
C PHE A 7 3.79 -46.51 -13.59
N GLY A 8 3.89 -47.42 -12.61
CA GLY A 8 3.29 -47.26 -11.28
C GLY A 8 3.91 -46.15 -10.43
N PHE A 9 5.23 -45.95 -10.51
CA PHE A 9 5.92 -44.89 -9.75
C PHE A 9 5.78 -43.52 -10.42
N LEU A 10 5.68 -43.46 -11.76
CA LEU A 10 5.26 -42.27 -12.48
C LEU A 10 3.80 -41.90 -12.18
N LEU A 11 2.89 -42.88 -12.05
CA LEU A 11 1.52 -42.64 -11.57
C LEU A 11 1.49 -42.14 -10.13
N LEU A 12 2.32 -42.67 -9.23
CA LEU A 12 2.46 -42.20 -7.85
C LEU A 12 3.03 -40.77 -7.77
N ILE A 13 3.96 -40.40 -8.66
CA ILE A 13 4.46 -39.02 -8.79
C ILE A 13 3.38 -38.10 -9.37
N CYS A 14 2.56 -38.58 -10.31
CA CYS A 14 1.40 -37.83 -10.82
C CYS A 14 0.29 -37.66 -9.77
N LEU A 15 0.08 -38.63 -8.89
CA LEU A 15 -0.87 -38.55 -7.77
C LEU A 15 -0.33 -37.69 -6.61
N ALA A 16 0.99 -37.67 -6.38
CA ALA A 16 1.64 -36.75 -5.44
C ALA A 16 1.70 -35.30 -5.96
N ASN A 17 1.57 -35.11 -7.28
CA ASN A 17 1.41 -33.82 -7.95
C ASN A 17 -0.04 -33.54 -8.40
N LEU A 18 -1.02 -34.27 -7.86
CA LEU A 18 -2.38 -33.73 -7.77
C LEU A 18 -2.25 -32.48 -6.91
N GLN A 19 -2.02 -31.34 -7.55
CA GLN A 19 -2.03 -30.04 -6.91
C GLN A 19 -3.29 -30.00 -6.06
N PRO A 20 -3.17 -29.95 -4.72
CA PRO A 20 -4.21 -29.27 -4.00
C PRO A 20 -4.16 -27.87 -4.61
N SER A 21 -5.28 -27.36 -5.11
CA SER A 21 -5.51 -25.92 -4.97
C SER A 21 -5.03 -25.58 -3.57
N SER A 22 -3.86 -24.93 -3.43
CA SER A 22 -3.19 -24.81 -2.12
C SER A 22 -4.24 -24.39 -1.11
N CYS A 23 -4.44 -25.18 -0.05
CA CYS A 23 -5.56 -24.96 0.84
C CYS A 23 -5.54 -23.49 1.29
N GLN A 24 -6.69 -22.86 1.49
CA GLN A 24 -6.74 -21.47 1.92
C GLN A 24 -5.86 -21.22 3.16
N ALA A 25 -5.72 -22.23 4.02
CA ALA A 25 -4.77 -22.26 5.13
C ALA A 25 -3.30 -22.20 4.70
N ASP A 26 -2.88 -22.97 3.70
CA ASP A 26 -1.50 -22.96 3.18
C ASP A 26 -1.16 -21.61 2.56
N ARG A 27 -2.10 -21.02 1.80
CA ARG A 27 -1.94 -19.66 1.24
C ARG A 27 -1.81 -18.62 2.34
N ARG A 28 -2.69 -18.67 3.34
CA ARG A 28 -2.65 -17.76 4.49
C ARG A 28 -1.31 -17.87 5.22
N ASN A 29 -0.87 -19.09 5.53
CA ASN A 29 0.40 -19.31 6.20
C ASN A 29 1.60 -18.80 5.38
N ALA A 30 1.59 -19.01 4.06
CA ALA A 30 2.61 -18.48 3.17
C ALA A 30 2.62 -16.93 3.16
N ILE A 31 1.45 -16.30 3.12
CA ILE A 31 1.32 -14.82 3.20
C ILE A 31 1.87 -14.31 4.52
N ILE A 32 1.49 -14.91 5.65
CA ILE A 32 2.00 -14.52 6.97
C ILE A 32 3.52 -14.68 7.03
N SER A 33 4.06 -15.79 6.54
CA SER A 33 5.52 -16.02 6.51
C SER A 33 6.26 -15.05 5.59
N ALA A 34 5.67 -14.67 4.45
CA ALA A 34 6.24 -13.65 3.58
C ALA A 34 6.25 -12.28 4.27
N MET A 35 5.16 -11.94 4.97
CA MET A 35 5.04 -10.69 5.71
C MET A 35 6.00 -10.61 6.90
N GLU A 36 6.18 -11.71 7.65
CA GLU A 36 7.20 -11.82 8.71
C GLU A 36 8.59 -11.50 8.17
N LYS A 37 8.97 -12.09 7.02
CA LYS A 37 10.27 -11.84 6.38
C LYS A 37 10.39 -10.41 5.86
N ALA A 38 9.34 -9.88 5.24
CA ALA A 38 9.32 -8.51 4.74
C ALA A 38 9.52 -7.51 5.89
N VAL A 39 8.75 -7.61 6.98
CA VAL A 39 8.88 -6.72 8.14
C VAL A 39 10.27 -6.83 8.79
N MET A 40 10.84 -8.03 8.88
CA MET A 40 12.22 -8.19 9.37
C MET A 40 13.24 -7.51 8.45
N PHE A 41 13.18 -7.74 7.15
CA PHE A 41 14.08 -7.10 6.18
C PHE A 41 13.98 -5.57 6.24
N LEU A 42 12.76 -5.05 6.34
CA LEU A 42 12.50 -3.61 6.44
C LEU A 42 13.05 -3.03 7.74
N GLY A 43 12.91 -3.75 8.86
CA GLY A 43 13.53 -3.39 10.12
C GLY A 43 15.06 -3.38 10.06
N GLU A 44 15.69 -4.41 9.49
CA GLU A 44 17.15 -4.51 9.38
C GLU A 44 17.78 -3.45 8.46
N ASN A 45 16.96 -2.74 7.67
CA ASN A 45 17.41 -1.70 6.75
C ASN A 45 16.71 -0.34 7.02
N HIS A 46 16.23 -0.12 8.24
CA HIS A 46 15.50 1.10 8.63
C HIS A 46 16.29 2.39 8.37
N ASP A 47 17.62 2.32 8.35
CA ASP A 47 18.53 3.44 8.13
C ASP A 47 18.69 3.83 6.64
N LYS A 48 18.17 3.00 5.73
CA LYS A 48 18.31 3.20 4.26
C LYS A 48 17.00 3.58 3.58
N VAL A 49 15.92 3.74 4.34
CA VAL A 49 14.61 4.02 3.78
C VAL A 49 14.28 5.51 3.77
N ASN A 50 13.40 5.91 2.86
CA ASN A 50 12.88 7.27 2.75
C ASN A 50 11.48 7.37 3.38
N VAL A 51 10.87 8.56 3.28
CA VAL A 51 9.53 8.81 3.83
C VAL A 51 8.45 7.90 3.21
N ASP A 52 8.58 7.54 1.92
CA ASP A 52 7.63 6.68 1.22
C ASP A 52 7.55 5.28 1.84
N ALA A 53 8.70 4.74 2.26
CA ALA A 53 8.74 3.47 2.96
C ALA A 53 8.02 3.55 4.32
N VAL A 54 8.24 4.63 5.09
CA VAL A 54 7.59 4.83 6.39
C VAL A 54 6.07 5.01 6.22
N LEU A 55 5.64 5.69 5.16
CA LEU A 55 4.22 5.76 4.76
C LEU A 55 3.68 4.36 4.43
N GLY A 56 4.42 3.56 3.66
CA GLY A 56 4.09 2.17 3.36
C GLY A 56 3.94 1.30 4.61
N TYR A 57 4.82 1.49 5.60
CA TYR A 57 4.72 0.81 6.91
C TYR A 57 3.46 1.24 7.66
N SER A 58 3.11 2.52 7.60
CA SER A 58 1.90 3.06 8.23
C SER A 58 0.63 2.46 7.61
N VAL A 59 0.60 2.27 6.29
CA VAL A 59 -0.49 1.57 5.60
C VAL A 59 -0.54 0.10 6.02
N LEU A 60 0.61 -0.59 6.06
CA LEU A 60 0.69 -1.98 6.48
C LEU A 60 0.19 -2.17 7.92
N GLU A 61 0.58 -1.30 8.85
CA GLU A 61 0.12 -1.32 10.25
C GLU A 61 -1.40 -1.25 10.34
N ALA A 62 -2.04 -0.36 9.56
CA ALA A 62 -3.49 -0.23 9.54
C ALA A 62 -4.18 -1.52 9.07
N PHE A 63 -3.61 -2.20 8.06
CA PHE A 63 -4.10 -3.51 7.60
C PHE A 63 -3.89 -4.62 8.64
N LEU A 64 -2.71 -4.68 9.28
CA LEU A 64 -2.42 -5.64 10.34
C LEU A 64 -3.41 -5.47 11.50
N LYS A 65 -3.67 -4.23 11.91
CA LYS A 65 -4.63 -3.91 12.96
C LYS A 65 -6.04 -4.40 12.61
N MET A 66 -6.53 -4.10 11.40
CA MET A 66 -7.84 -4.57 10.94
C MET A 66 -7.94 -6.11 10.95
N VAL A 67 -6.90 -6.82 10.48
CA VAL A 67 -6.88 -8.28 10.48
C VAL A 67 -6.92 -8.84 11.91
N LEU A 68 -6.12 -8.27 12.82
CA LEU A 68 -6.09 -8.67 14.22
C LEU A 68 -7.43 -8.45 14.92
N GLU A 69 -8.09 -7.33 14.68
CA GLU A 69 -9.44 -7.04 15.20
C GLU A 69 -10.46 -8.05 14.66
N LYS A 70 -10.41 -8.35 13.35
CA LYS A 70 -11.33 -9.28 12.70
C LYS A 70 -11.19 -10.72 13.21
N TRP A 71 -9.96 -11.17 13.49
CA TRP A 71 -9.67 -12.53 13.93
C TRP A 71 -9.73 -12.69 15.46
N GLN A 72 -9.91 -11.61 16.20
CA GLN A 72 -9.96 -11.66 17.66
C GLN A 72 -11.09 -12.58 18.15
N GLY A 73 -10.73 -13.55 19.00
CA GLY A 73 -11.68 -14.52 19.57
C GLY A 73 -12.12 -15.64 18.63
N GLN A 74 -11.61 -15.71 17.40
CA GLN A 74 -11.89 -16.79 16.46
C GLN A 74 -10.90 -17.94 16.65
N LEU A 75 -11.37 -19.06 17.23
CA LEU A 75 -10.53 -20.20 17.59
C LEU A 75 -9.72 -20.75 16.40
N GLU A 76 -10.28 -20.73 15.20
CA GLU A 76 -9.63 -21.21 13.97
C GLU A 76 -8.40 -20.41 13.54
N PHE A 77 -8.25 -19.16 14.02
CA PHE A 77 -7.13 -18.28 13.68
C PHE A 77 -6.20 -18.02 14.87
N THR A 78 -6.30 -18.79 15.97
CA THR A 78 -5.53 -18.50 17.19
C THR A 78 -4.02 -18.41 16.93
N ILE A 79 -3.46 -19.34 16.15
CA ILE A 79 -2.03 -19.38 15.86
C ILE A 79 -1.63 -18.23 14.93
N GLU A 80 -2.39 -18.03 13.85
CA GLU A 80 -2.16 -16.96 12.87
C GLU A 80 -2.31 -15.58 13.51
N TRP A 81 -3.28 -15.39 14.39
CA TRP A 81 -3.48 -14.16 15.15
C TRP A 81 -2.27 -13.81 16.00
N GLN A 82 -1.70 -14.79 16.73
CA GLN A 82 -0.48 -14.59 17.52
C GLN A 82 0.71 -14.21 16.64
N ARG A 83 0.86 -14.87 15.48
CA ARG A 83 1.91 -14.53 14.50
C ARG A 83 1.76 -13.10 13.98
N MET A 84 0.55 -12.73 13.57
CA MET A 84 0.25 -11.39 13.09
C MET A 84 0.45 -10.32 14.16
N LEU A 85 0.18 -10.65 15.43
CA LEU A 85 0.43 -9.75 16.55
C LEU A 85 1.92 -9.46 16.68
N MET A 86 2.76 -10.51 16.67
CA MET A 86 4.22 -10.36 16.71
C MET A 86 4.76 -9.56 15.52
N VAL A 87 4.21 -9.78 14.31
CA VAL A 87 4.56 -8.99 13.11
C VAL A 87 4.25 -7.51 13.33
N ARG A 88 3.06 -7.19 13.86
CA ARG A 88 2.65 -5.81 14.12
C ARG A 88 3.51 -5.13 15.17
N GLU A 89 3.84 -5.82 16.27
CA GLU A 89 4.71 -5.26 17.33
C GLU A 89 6.11 -4.93 16.81
N LYS A 90 6.68 -5.82 15.98
CA LYS A 90 7.96 -5.56 15.31
C LYS A 90 7.86 -4.38 14.35
N LEU A 91 6.82 -4.34 13.51
CA LEU A 91 6.60 -3.25 12.57
C LEU A 91 6.53 -1.91 13.29
N LEU A 92 5.77 -1.81 14.39
CA LEU A 92 5.66 -0.57 15.17
C LEU A 92 7.01 -0.08 15.73
N THR A 93 7.87 -1.02 16.15
CA THR A 93 9.23 -0.69 16.60
C THR A 93 10.05 -0.14 15.44
N PHE A 94 10.08 -0.85 14.31
CA PHE A 94 10.85 -0.44 13.13
C PHE A 94 10.35 0.86 12.48
N MET A 95 9.04 1.10 12.51
CA MET A 95 8.45 2.36 12.06
C MET A 95 8.98 3.55 12.85
N LYS A 96 9.12 3.40 14.16
CA LYS A 96 9.66 4.46 15.02
C LYS A 96 11.13 4.75 14.66
N ASP A 97 11.94 3.70 14.53
CA ASP A 97 13.36 3.85 14.21
C ASP A 97 13.55 4.45 12.81
N ALA A 98 12.82 3.95 11.81
CA ALA A 98 12.84 4.48 10.45
C ALA A 98 12.38 5.94 10.37
N ALA A 99 11.31 6.33 11.08
CA ALA A 99 10.86 7.72 11.11
C ALA A 99 11.92 8.66 11.72
N GLN A 100 12.60 8.23 12.78
CA GLN A 100 13.69 9.00 13.40
C GLN A 100 14.90 9.14 12.47
N ASP A 101 15.21 8.12 11.69
CA ASP A 101 16.31 8.19 10.73
C ASP A 101 15.97 9.04 9.53
N VAL A 102 14.74 8.96 9.01
CA VAL A 102 14.24 9.86 7.95
C VAL A 102 14.25 11.31 8.45
N GLU A 103 13.82 11.59 9.68
CA GLU A 103 13.88 12.95 10.25
C GLU A 103 15.32 13.53 10.27
N LYS A 104 16.33 12.69 10.51
CA LYS A 104 17.74 13.13 10.49
C LYS A 104 18.30 13.28 9.09
N GLN A 105 17.95 12.37 8.18
CA GLN A 105 18.52 12.30 6.83
C GLN A 105 17.84 13.26 5.87
N ASP A 106 16.53 13.38 5.97
CA ASP A 106 15.68 14.23 5.13
C ASP A 106 14.59 14.92 5.98
N PRO A 107 14.97 15.94 6.76
CA PRO A 107 14.03 16.66 7.64
C PRO A 107 12.93 17.39 6.86
N VAL A 108 13.17 17.74 5.59
CA VAL A 108 12.18 18.44 4.75
C VAL A 108 11.04 17.48 4.41
N SER A 109 11.35 16.34 3.80
CA SER A 109 10.33 15.33 3.48
C SER A 109 9.64 14.80 4.74
N HIS A 110 10.37 14.62 5.84
CA HIS A 110 9.76 14.25 7.12
C HIS A 110 8.71 15.27 7.59
N LYS A 111 9.04 16.57 7.54
CA LYS A 111 8.10 17.65 7.91
C LYS A 111 6.89 17.67 6.98
N GLU A 112 7.12 17.57 5.67
CA GLU A 112 6.07 17.66 4.65
C GLU A 112 5.01 16.57 4.78
N PHE A 113 5.40 15.36 5.18
CA PHE A 113 4.49 14.22 5.31
C PHE A 113 4.12 13.89 6.77
N ALA A 114 4.57 14.68 7.74
CA ALA A 114 4.37 14.42 9.17
C ALA A 114 2.92 14.08 9.57
N PRO A 115 1.85 14.71 9.01
CA PRO A 115 0.48 14.32 9.33
C PRO A 115 0.15 12.88 8.93
N ALA A 116 0.64 12.42 7.78
CA ALA A 116 0.39 11.08 7.25
C ALA A 116 1.19 9.98 7.96
N LEU A 117 2.27 10.35 8.67
CA LEU A 117 3.08 9.45 9.50
C LEU A 117 2.48 9.22 10.90
N LYS A 118 1.48 10.00 11.32
CA LYS A 118 0.88 9.88 12.65
C LYS A 118 0.09 8.56 12.80
N PRO A 119 0.19 7.87 13.94
CA PRO A 119 -0.65 6.71 14.22
C PRO A 119 -2.14 7.03 14.07
N GLY A 120 -2.87 6.15 13.38
CA GLY A 120 -4.31 6.29 13.16
C GLY A 120 -4.72 7.25 12.03
N PHE A 121 -3.76 7.87 11.32
CA PHE A 121 -4.06 8.63 10.10
C PHE A 121 -4.69 7.73 9.03
N TRP A 122 -4.09 6.57 8.77
CA TRP A 122 -4.58 5.60 7.79
C TRP A 122 -5.77 4.81 8.33
N LYS A 123 -6.84 4.78 7.54
CA LYS A 123 -8.08 4.05 7.83
C LYS A 123 -8.33 3.07 6.70
N VAL A 124 -8.41 1.79 7.04
CA VAL A 124 -8.75 0.74 6.08
C VAL A 124 -10.27 0.76 5.83
N PRO A 125 -10.74 0.75 4.57
CA PRO A 125 -12.16 0.64 4.29
C PRO A 125 -12.72 -0.68 4.82
N GLN A 126 -13.93 -0.64 5.39
CA GLN A 126 -14.60 -1.84 5.92
C GLN A 126 -14.97 -2.84 4.81
N GLU A 127 -15.18 -2.35 3.59
CA GLU A 127 -15.55 -3.15 2.44
C GLU A 127 -14.59 -2.94 1.27
N TRP A 128 -14.17 -4.05 0.67
CA TRP A 128 -13.42 -4.05 -0.58
C TRP A 128 -14.38 -3.84 -1.73
N LYS A 129 -14.21 -2.76 -2.47
CA LYS A 129 -14.94 -2.52 -3.71
C LYS A 129 -14.16 -3.12 -4.86
N LYS A 130 -14.84 -3.88 -5.72
CA LYS A 130 -14.25 -4.31 -6.99
C LYS A 130 -13.99 -3.06 -7.83
N ILE A 131 -12.78 -2.95 -8.37
CA ILE A 131 -12.44 -1.91 -9.33
C ILE A 131 -13.38 -2.06 -10.53
N ASN A 132 -14.00 -0.96 -10.96
CA ASN A 132 -14.78 -0.96 -12.18
C ASN A 132 -13.83 -0.84 -13.37
N GLU A 133 -13.43 -1.99 -13.92
CA GLU A 133 -12.55 -2.13 -15.10
C GLU A 133 -13.13 -1.49 -16.37
N SER A 134 -14.41 -1.07 -16.36
CA SER A 134 -15.09 -0.47 -17.52
C SER A 134 -15.28 1.05 -17.40
N ILE A 135 -14.55 1.74 -16.52
CA ILE A 135 -14.66 3.20 -16.43
C ILE A 135 -14.06 3.84 -17.68
N PRO A 136 -14.86 4.60 -18.46
CA PRO A 136 -14.34 5.30 -19.61
C PRO A 136 -13.53 6.51 -19.13
N TYR A 137 -12.27 6.58 -19.53
CA TYR A 137 -11.42 7.76 -19.38
C TYR A 137 -10.62 7.98 -20.66
N SER A 138 -10.26 9.24 -20.92
CA SER A 138 -9.37 9.58 -22.03
C SER A 138 -7.95 9.68 -21.51
N LEU A 139 -7.02 8.98 -22.17
CA LEU A 139 -5.60 9.20 -21.94
C LEU A 139 -5.27 10.66 -22.27
N THR A 140 -4.59 11.34 -21.35
CA THR A 140 -4.07 12.67 -21.64
C THR A 140 -2.74 12.56 -22.38
N SER A 141 -2.17 13.69 -22.81
CA SER A 141 -0.87 13.74 -23.48
C SER A 141 0.04 14.73 -22.76
N GLY A 142 1.34 14.44 -22.69
CA GLY A 142 2.31 15.32 -22.06
C GLY A 142 3.39 14.54 -21.34
N ASN A 143 4.19 15.26 -20.56
CA ASN A 143 5.16 14.67 -19.67
C ASN A 143 4.47 14.30 -18.35
N CYS A 144 4.71 13.08 -17.89
CA CYS A 144 4.22 12.64 -16.58
C CYS A 144 4.69 13.60 -15.47
N LEU A 145 3.95 13.59 -14.35
CA LEU A 145 4.24 14.40 -13.18
C LEU A 145 5.71 14.21 -12.72
N ASP A 146 6.29 15.33 -12.31
CA ASP A 146 7.57 15.36 -11.61
C ASP A 146 7.34 15.10 -10.12
N LEU A 147 8.14 14.21 -9.52
CA LEU A 147 7.93 13.73 -8.15
C LEU A 147 7.94 14.88 -7.14
N LYS A 148 8.86 15.84 -7.30
CA LYS A 148 8.94 17.03 -6.44
C LYS A 148 7.66 17.86 -6.49
N ASN A 149 7.10 18.06 -7.68
CA ASN A 149 5.81 18.77 -7.80
C ASN A 149 4.65 17.96 -7.21
N SER A 150 4.65 16.63 -7.33
CA SER A 150 3.62 15.82 -6.66
C SER A 150 3.74 15.84 -5.14
N ASP A 151 4.95 15.84 -4.60
CA ASP A 151 5.20 15.92 -3.15
C ASP A 151 4.77 17.27 -2.61
N PHE A 152 5.05 18.35 -3.34
CA PHE A 152 4.49 19.67 -3.04
C PHE A 152 2.96 19.65 -2.98
N CYS A 153 2.29 19.03 -3.95
CA CYS A 153 0.83 18.94 -3.97
C CYS A 153 0.27 18.11 -2.82
N ILE A 154 0.92 17.00 -2.46
CA ILE A 154 0.50 16.16 -1.34
C ILE A 154 0.72 16.90 -0.01
N SER A 155 1.89 17.53 0.19
CA SER A 155 2.19 18.28 1.40
C SER A 155 1.30 19.52 1.57
N ALA A 156 0.97 20.22 0.48
CA ALA A 156 -0.05 21.29 0.48
C ALA A 156 -1.40 20.76 0.96
N LEU A 157 -1.83 19.61 0.46
CA LEU A 157 -3.06 18.95 0.88
C LEU A 157 -3.02 18.52 2.36
N LEU A 158 -1.87 18.06 2.85
CA LEU A 158 -1.62 17.70 4.25
C LEU A 158 -1.51 18.93 5.19
N GLY A 159 -1.50 20.16 4.65
CA GLY A 159 -1.39 21.40 5.42
C GLY A 159 0.00 21.62 6.03
N THR A 160 1.06 21.19 5.35
CA THR A 160 2.45 21.30 5.82
C THR A 160 3.28 22.30 5.03
N GLN A 161 2.73 22.88 3.96
CA GLN A 161 3.32 24.03 3.28
C GLN A 161 3.13 25.29 4.13
N ASP A 162 4.06 26.24 4.00
CA ASP A 162 4.01 27.49 4.75
C ASP A 162 2.69 28.23 4.47
N ASP A 163 1.99 28.63 5.53
CA ASP A 163 0.67 29.29 5.48
C ASP A 163 -0.45 28.50 4.77
N SER A 164 -0.29 27.19 4.58
CA SER A 164 -1.34 26.34 4.01
C SER A 164 -2.29 25.79 5.07
N ASP A 165 -3.59 25.89 4.80
CA ASP A 165 -4.60 25.16 5.56
C ASP A 165 -4.61 23.68 5.15
N VAL A 166 -5.01 22.80 6.08
CA VAL A 166 -5.32 21.41 5.75
C VAL A 166 -6.37 21.36 4.65
N CYS A 167 -6.19 20.47 3.67
CA CYS A 167 -7.03 20.34 2.48
C CYS A 167 -6.93 21.50 1.47
N TRP A 168 -5.91 22.35 1.58
CA TRP A 168 -5.62 23.35 0.57
C TRP A 168 -5.15 22.71 -0.74
N ILE A 169 -5.65 23.21 -1.86
CA ILE A 169 -5.33 22.71 -3.20
C ILE A 169 -4.82 23.89 -4.04
N PRO A 170 -3.50 23.93 -4.33
CA PRO A 170 -2.96 24.87 -5.31
C PRO A 170 -3.53 24.63 -6.72
N ASP A 171 -3.71 25.69 -7.51
CA ASP A 171 -4.33 25.61 -8.85
C ASP A 171 -3.60 24.63 -9.78
N ASN A 172 -2.27 24.61 -9.75
CA ASN A 172 -1.45 23.71 -10.55
C ASN A 172 -1.62 22.23 -10.13
N CYS A 173 -1.88 21.96 -8.85
CA CYS A 173 -2.02 20.61 -8.33
C CYS A 173 -3.23 19.86 -8.85
N THR A 174 -4.35 20.56 -9.09
CA THR A 174 -5.54 19.93 -9.66
C THR A 174 -5.23 19.33 -11.04
N SER A 175 -4.65 20.13 -11.94
CA SER A 175 -4.32 19.67 -13.29
C SER A 175 -3.24 18.58 -13.29
N LEU A 176 -2.25 18.70 -12.40
CA LEU A 176 -1.16 17.75 -12.28
C LEU A 176 -1.66 16.38 -11.82
N MET A 177 -2.49 16.35 -10.77
CA MET A 177 -2.88 15.11 -10.08
C MET A 177 -3.95 14.30 -10.81
N VAL A 178 -4.73 14.90 -11.71
CA VAL A 178 -5.80 14.22 -12.47
C VAL A 178 -5.37 13.65 -13.82
N ASN A 179 -4.13 13.90 -14.24
CA ASN A 179 -3.67 13.50 -15.58
C ASN A 179 -3.61 11.98 -15.76
N ALA A 180 -4.05 11.49 -16.92
CA ALA A 180 -4.16 10.06 -17.25
C ALA A 180 -3.08 9.58 -18.24
N HIS A 181 -1.86 10.12 -18.18
CA HIS A 181 -0.74 9.73 -19.06
C HIS A 181 0.51 9.30 -18.29
N CYS A 182 0.43 9.22 -16.96
CA CYS A 182 1.49 8.70 -16.12
C CYS A 182 1.45 7.17 -16.06
N ASP A 183 2.60 6.60 -15.71
CA ASP A 183 2.80 5.17 -15.48
C ASP A 183 3.65 4.93 -14.22
N GLY A 184 3.82 3.65 -13.89
CA GLY A 184 4.76 3.19 -12.87
C GLY A 184 4.60 3.89 -11.52
N TYR A 185 5.73 4.35 -10.96
CA TYR A 185 5.79 4.93 -9.62
C TYR A 185 4.96 6.21 -9.48
N SER A 186 4.89 7.04 -10.53
CA SER A 186 4.15 8.31 -10.51
C SER A 186 2.65 8.13 -10.29
N LEU A 187 2.06 7.02 -10.78
CA LEU A 187 0.65 6.71 -10.49
C LEU A 187 0.40 6.57 -8.99
N SER A 188 1.39 6.12 -8.20
CA SER A 188 1.22 5.97 -6.75
C SER A 188 1.03 7.32 -6.06
N HIS A 189 1.74 8.36 -6.50
CA HIS A 189 1.57 9.73 -5.98
C HIS A 189 0.18 10.28 -6.31
N GLN A 190 -0.32 10.04 -7.53
CA GLN A 190 -1.67 10.45 -7.91
C GLN A 190 -2.73 9.72 -7.08
N LEU A 191 -2.61 8.40 -6.92
CA LEU A 191 -3.52 7.64 -6.08
C LEU A 191 -3.47 8.10 -4.62
N PHE A 192 -2.27 8.30 -4.07
CA PHE A 192 -2.09 8.75 -2.69
C PHE A 192 -2.66 10.15 -2.46
N TYR A 193 -2.60 11.06 -3.43
CA TYR A 193 -3.23 12.37 -3.33
C TYR A 193 -4.73 12.27 -2.98
N PHE A 194 -5.47 11.40 -3.67
CA PHE A 194 -6.90 11.19 -3.39
C PHE A 194 -7.13 10.43 -2.07
N LEU A 195 -6.28 9.43 -1.76
CA LEU A 195 -6.38 8.69 -0.50
C LEU A 195 -6.10 9.60 0.72
N PHE A 196 -5.11 10.48 0.64
CA PHE A 196 -4.80 11.45 1.69
C PHE A 196 -5.94 12.44 1.91
N ALA A 197 -6.55 12.95 0.83
CA ALA A 197 -7.72 13.80 0.93
C ALA A 197 -8.87 13.10 1.68
N LYS A 198 -9.06 11.82 1.41
CA LYS A 198 -10.07 10.99 2.08
C LYS A 198 -9.76 10.75 3.55
N MET A 199 -8.51 10.48 3.93
CA MET A 199 -8.12 10.31 5.33
C MET A 199 -8.39 11.57 6.16
N GLN A 200 -8.17 12.74 5.56
CA GLN A 200 -8.41 14.05 6.16
C GLN A 200 -9.84 14.57 6.01
N SER A 201 -10.72 13.83 5.32
CA SER A 201 -12.10 14.25 5.05
C SER A 201 -12.18 15.62 4.34
N CYS A 202 -11.34 15.83 3.33
CA CYS A 202 -11.31 17.06 2.56
C CYS A 202 -12.60 17.28 1.77
N HIS A 203 -13.22 18.45 1.94
CA HIS A 203 -14.46 18.83 1.25
C HIS A 203 -14.12 19.74 0.06
N ASN A 204 -13.81 19.15 -1.09
CA ASN A 204 -13.55 19.86 -2.34
C ASN A 204 -14.24 19.14 -3.51
N SER A 205 -14.68 19.86 -4.53
CA SER A 205 -15.34 19.30 -5.72
C SER A 205 -14.47 18.27 -6.45
N LEU A 206 -13.15 18.43 -6.43
CA LEU A 206 -12.19 17.45 -6.96
C LEU A 206 -12.33 16.10 -6.23
N PHE A 207 -12.40 16.12 -4.90
CA PHE A 207 -12.45 14.91 -4.06
C PHE A 207 -13.85 14.30 -3.97
N GLN A 208 -14.91 15.03 -4.31
CA GLN A 208 -16.24 14.44 -4.51
C GLN A 208 -16.22 13.38 -5.62
N ASN A 209 -15.34 13.55 -6.62
CA ASN A 209 -15.11 12.60 -7.71
C ASN A 209 -13.92 11.65 -7.44
N ALA A 210 -13.42 11.54 -6.21
CA ALA A 210 -12.26 10.71 -5.88
C ALA A 210 -12.41 9.26 -6.36
N GLY A 211 -13.60 8.68 -6.24
CA GLY A 211 -13.85 7.30 -6.70
C GLY A 211 -13.64 7.09 -8.20
N TYR A 212 -13.86 8.11 -9.05
CA TYR A 212 -13.55 8.02 -10.47
C TYR A 212 -12.03 7.96 -10.69
N TYR A 213 -11.28 8.88 -10.08
CA TYR A 213 -9.83 8.97 -10.23
C TYR A 213 -9.10 7.78 -9.60
N GLU A 214 -9.50 7.36 -8.40
CA GLU A 214 -8.97 6.16 -7.73
C GLU A 214 -9.09 4.93 -8.65
N ASN A 215 -10.25 4.72 -9.27
CA ASN A 215 -10.42 3.59 -10.19
C ASN A 215 -9.59 3.74 -11.48
N MET A 216 -9.53 4.95 -12.06
CA MET A 216 -8.73 5.23 -13.25
C MET A 216 -7.24 4.92 -13.01
N PHE A 217 -6.68 5.40 -11.89
CA PHE A 217 -5.27 5.14 -11.56
C PHE A 217 -5.02 3.67 -11.24
N CYS A 218 -5.92 3.02 -10.50
CA CYS A 218 -5.82 1.58 -10.27
C CYS A 218 -5.85 0.78 -11.58
N ASP A 219 -6.75 1.11 -12.51
CA ASP A 219 -6.77 0.47 -13.84
C ASP A 219 -5.47 0.70 -14.61
N LEU A 220 -4.96 1.93 -14.63
CA LEU A 220 -3.67 2.25 -15.26
C LEU A 220 -2.51 1.45 -14.64
N MET A 221 -2.44 1.37 -13.32
CA MET A 221 -1.42 0.57 -12.61
C MET A 221 -1.50 -0.91 -12.96
N MET A 222 -2.72 -1.45 -13.09
CA MET A 222 -2.93 -2.87 -13.38
C MET A 222 -2.63 -3.24 -14.84
N ARG A 223 -2.67 -2.28 -15.79
CA ARG A 223 -2.28 -2.53 -17.19
C ARG A 223 -0.77 -2.68 -17.37
N THR A 224 0.02 -2.11 -16.47
CA THR A 224 1.49 -2.13 -16.51
C THR A 224 2.12 -3.33 -15.79
N ASN A 225 1.33 -4.15 -15.08
CA ASN A 225 1.77 -5.35 -14.35
C ASN A 225 1.33 -6.64 -15.05
#